data_AF-A0A3N5RY75-F1
#
_entry.id   AF-A0A3N5RY75-F1
#
_cell.length_a   1.000
_cell.length_b   1.000
_cell.length_c   1.000
_cell.angle_alpha   90.00
_cell.angle_beta   90.00
_cell.angle_gamma   90.00
#
_symmetry.space_group_name_H-M   'P 1'
#
loop_
_entity.id
_entity.type
_entity.pdbx_description
1 polymer ?
#
loop_
_entity_poly.entity_id
_entity_poly.type
_entity_poly.pdbx_seq_one_letter_code
_entity_poly.pdbx_strand_id
1 'polypeptide(L)'
;MNKNFILFSFAIFLLAGCCSYYIVKVHDPQYAVLGKFLEKLDSIYRGLGFVRWSESPQLREIWSYEIQKDHSLESIWKSKYLSIVQHLDGNQLTIRLVAVSGMDEEAEVMAKYIEYLSKEFPELKVTIERETTIDLR
;
A
#
# COMPACT_ATOMS: atom_id res chain seq x y z
N MET A 1 29.54 9.32 39.64
CA MET A 1 28.20 9.35 39.00
C MET A 1 28.31 8.67 37.64
N ASN A 2 27.61 7.55 37.48
CA ASN A 2 27.86 6.54 36.44
C ASN A 2 27.37 6.98 35.04
N LYS A 3 28.30 7.11 34.09
CA LYS A 3 28.04 7.31 32.65
C LYS A 3 27.16 6.21 32.02
N ASN A 4 27.09 5.05 32.67
CA ASN A 4 26.29 3.90 32.21
C ASN A 4 24.77 4.08 32.36
N PHE A 5 24.30 5.03 33.20
CA PHE A 5 22.87 5.23 33.42
C PHE A 5 22.19 6.06 32.30
N ILE A 6 22.95 6.95 31.67
CA ILE A 6 22.47 7.81 30.57
C ILE A 6 22.32 7.00 29.27
N LEU A 7 23.26 6.07 29.01
CA LEU A 7 23.21 5.16 27.86
C LEU A 7 22.00 4.21 27.93
N PHE A 8 21.64 3.73 29.11
CA PHE A 8 20.50 2.82 29.28
C PHE A 8 19.14 3.53 29.08
N SER A 9 19.03 4.79 29.49
CA SER A 9 17.79 5.58 29.34
C SER A 9 17.52 6.00 27.90
N PHE A 10 18.56 6.21 27.08
CA PHE A 10 18.41 6.55 25.66
C PHE A 10 17.95 5.35 24.81
N ALA A 11 18.40 4.13 25.14
CA ALA A 11 17.99 2.92 24.44
C ALA A 11 16.48 2.61 24.60
N ILE A 12 15.91 2.91 25.77
CA ILE A 12 14.49 2.68 26.05
C ILE A 12 13.59 3.69 25.29
N PHE A 13 14.02 4.95 25.15
CA PHE A 13 13.30 5.94 24.35
C PHE A 13 13.34 5.63 22.85
N LEU A 14 14.44 5.07 22.34
CA LEU A 14 14.56 4.63 20.94
C LEU A 14 13.69 3.40 20.64
N LEU A 15 13.53 2.48 21.59
CA LEU A 15 12.66 1.30 21.45
C LEU A 15 11.16 1.63 21.57
N ALA A 16 10.80 2.58 22.44
CA ALA A 16 9.40 3.02 22.60
C ALA A 16 8.90 3.86 21.41
N GLY A 17 9.79 4.64 20.77
CA GLY A 17 9.46 5.43 19.58
C GLY A 17 9.11 4.58 18.35
N CYS A 18 9.84 3.49 18.12
CA CYS A 18 9.62 2.63 16.94
C CYS A 18 8.38 1.72 17.06
N CYS A 19 7.93 1.39 18.28
CA CYS A 19 6.77 0.52 18.49
C CYS A 19 5.43 1.27 18.44
N SER A 20 5.40 2.59 18.67
CA SER A 20 4.13 3.32 18.81
C SER A 20 3.32 3.44 17.52
N TYR A 21 3.96 3.47 16.34
CA TYR A 21 3.25 3.58 15.07
C TYR A 21 2.59 2.25 14.64
N TYR A 22 3.17 1.11 15.03
CA TYR A 22 2.63 -0.22 14.71
C TYR A 22 1.55 -0.69 15.70
N ILE A 23 1.60 -0.26 16.97
CA ILE A 23 0.67 -0.75 18.01
C ILE A 23 -0.74 -0.16 17.88
N VAL A 24 -0.90 1.04 17.31
CA VAL A 24 -2.22 1.70 17.21
C VAL A 24 -3.16 1.05 16.18
N LYS A 25 -2.64 0.28 15.20
CA LYS A 25 -3.47 -0.48 14.24
C LYS A 25 -3.95 -1.85 14.75
N VAL A 26 -3.64 -2.26 15.99
CA VAL A 26 -3.82 -3.66 16.48
C VAL A 26 -5.11 -3.91 17.28
N HIS A 27 -5.96 -2.91 17.53
CA HIS A 27 -7.14 -3.08 18.40
C HIS A 27 -8.49 -3.33 17.72
N ASP A 28 -8.53 -3.40 16.39
CA ASP A 28 -9.74 -3.78 15.67
C ASP A 28 -9.45 -4.96 14.72
N PRO A 29 -10.08 -6.13 14.95
CA PRO A 29 -9.89 -7.34 14.14
C PRO A 29 -10.05 -7.10 12.63
N GLN A 30 -10.85 -6.11 12.22
CA GLN A 30 -11.06 -5.79 10.81
C GLN A 30 -9.79 -5.24 10.15
N TYR A 31 -8.98 -4.45 10.89
CA TYR A 31 -7.70 -3.96 10.39
C TYR A 31 -6.65 -5.07 10.28
N ALA A 32 -6.79 -6.15 11.05
CA ALA A 32 -5.92 -7.33 10.93
C ALA A 32 -6.21 -8.12 9.64
N VAL A 33 -7.48 -8.23 9.24
CA VAL A 33 -7.90 -8.86 7.98
C VAL A 33 -7.40 -8.03 6.79
N LEU A 34 -7.61 -6.70 6.83
CA LEU A 34 -7.11 -5.79 5.80
C LEU A 34 -5.58 -5.85 5.68
N GLY A 35 -4.87 -5.83 6.80
CA GLY A 35 -3.40 -5.89 6.81
C GLY A 35 -2.87 -7.15 6.11
N LYS A 36 -3.48 -8.32 6.37
CA LYS A 36 -3.13 -9.58 5.68
C LYS A 36 -3.42 -9.53 4.18
N PHE A 37 -4.55 -8.93 3.80
CA PHE A 37 -4.90 -8.79 2.38
C PHE A 37 -3.89 -7.90 1.65
N LEU A 38 -3.54 -6.74 2.23
CA LEU A 38 -2.53 -5.84 1.69
C LEU A 38 -1.15 -6.50 1.63
N GLU A 39 -0.75 -7.27 2.65
CA GLU A 39 0.52 -8.02 2.63
C GLU A 39 0.58 -9.04 1.48
N LYS A 40 -0.52 -9.75 1.21
CA LYS A 40 -0.59 -10.65 0.05
C LYS A 40 -0.46 -9.87 -1.26
N LEU A 41 -1.19 -8.76 -1.42
CA LEU A 41 -1.10 -7.92 -2.61
C LEU A 41 0.32 -7.37 -2.81
N ASP A 42 0.97 -6.87 -1.75
CA ASP A 42 2.35 -6.40 -1.79
C ASP A 42 3.30 -7.48 -2.30
N SER A 43 3.16 -8.72 -1.81
CA SER A 43 3.97 -9.86 -2.26
C SER A 43 3.75 -10.17 -3.75
N ILE A 44 2.49 -10.20 -4.19
CA ILE A 44 2.11 -10.43 -5.59
C ILE A 44 2.68 -9.34 -6.49
N TYR A 45 2.47 -8.07 -6.15
CA TYR A 45 2.93 -6.94 -6.95
C TYR A 45 4.45 -6.94 -7.12
N ARG A 46 5.19 -7.23 -6.05
CA ARG A 46 6.65 -7.40 -6.14
C ARG A 46 7.05 -8.58 -7.01
N GLY A 47 6.36 -9.72 -6.87
CA GLY A 47 6.58 -10.90 -7.70
C GLY A 47 6.36 -10.64 -9.19
N LEU A 48 5.45 -9.71 -9.52
CA LEU A 48 5.16 -9.25 -10.87
C LEU A 48 6.02 -8.06 -11.32
N GLY A 49 6.99 -7.63 -10.51
CA GLY A 49 7.95 -6.57 -10.85
C GLY A 49 7.41 -5.14 -10.70
N PHE A 50 6.33 -4.93 -9.97
CA PHE A 50 5.86 -3.58 -9.62
C PHE A 50 6.75 -2.96 -8.55
N VAL A 51 6.94 -1.65 -8.64
CA VAL A 51 7.70 -0.84 -7.69
C VAL A 51 6.74 0.09 -6.93
N ARG A 52 6.80 0.06 -5.60
CA ARG A 52 6.03 0.99 -4.75
C ARG A 52 6.66 2.38 -4.79
N TRP A 53 5.85 3.42 -4.94
CA TRP A 53 6.35 4.80 -5.04
C TRP A 53 7.14 5.24 -3.81
N SER A 54 6.69 4.87 -2.61
CA SER A 54 7.38 5.18 -1.35
C SER A 54 8.81 4.63 -1.29
N GLU A 55 9.10 3.58 -2.06
CA GLU A 55 10.39 2.91 -2.10
C GLU A 55 11.30 3.46 -3.20
N SER A 56 10.74 4.03 -4.27
CA SER A 56 11.49 4.67 -5.34
C SER A 56 12.15 5.97 -4.85
N PRO A 57 13.48 6.10 -4.92
CA PRO A 57 14.16 7.33 -4.53
C PRO A 57 13.67 8.57 -5.28
N GLN A 58 13.29 8.42 -6.56
CA GLN A 58 12.82 9.51 -7.41
C GLN A 58 11.39 9.95 -7.09
N LEU A 59 10.57 9.05 -6.54
CA LEU A 59 9.14 9.31 -6.27
C LEU A 59 8.84 9.50 -4.79
N ARG A 60 9.81 9.27 -3.90
CA ARG A 60 9.60 9.33 -2.45
C ARG A 60 9.11 10.69 -1.97
N GLU A 61 9.67 11.78 -2.49
CA GLU A 61 9.24 13.13 -2.12
C GLU A 61 7.82 13.42 -2.60
N ILE A 62 7.48 13.01 -3.83
CA ILE A 62 6.14 13.12 -4.39
C ILE A 62 5.15 12.29 -3.55
N TRP A 63 5.51 11.05 -3.23
CA TRP A 63 4.73 10.18 -2.34
C TRP A 63 4.44 10.85 -0.99
N SER A 64 5.47 11.42 -0.34
CA SER A 64 5.32 12.12 0.93
C SER A 64 4.38 13.32 0.85
N TYR A 65 4.31 13.99 -0.30
CA TYR A 65 3.38 15.08 -0.54
C TYR A 65 1.94 14.60 -0.79
N GLU A 66 1.76 13.59 -1.63
CA GLU A 66 0.44 13.05 -1.96
C GLU A 66 -0.25 12.44 -0.74
N ILE A 67 0.47 11.66 0.06
CA ILE A 67 -0.08 11.01 1.27
C ILE A 67 -0.49 12.00 2.37
N GLN A 68 0.08 13.21 2.36
CA GLN A 68 -0.32 14.28 3.27
C GLN A 68 -1.61 14.98 2.82
N LYS A 69 -1.89 14.99 1.52
CA LYS A 69 -3.07 15.61 0.94
C LYS A 69 -4.29 14.71 0.92
N ASP A 70 -4.06 13.42 0.65
CA ASP A 70 -5.10 12.41 0.59
C ASP A 70 -4.84 11.35 1.65
N HIS A 71 -5.54 11.47 2.78
CA HIS A 71 -5.45 10.51 3.87
C HIS A 71 -6.06 9.15 3.55
N SER A 72 -6.84 9.05 2.46
CA SER A 72 -7.36 7.77 1.99
C SER A 72 -6.35 7.03 1.12
N LEU A 73 -5.38 7.73 0.50
CA LEU A 73 -4.35 7.07 -0.30
C LEU A 73 -3.51 6.13 0.60
N GLU A 74 -3.39 4.86 0.25
CA GLU A 74 -2.63 3.86 1.02
C GLU A 74 -1.33 3.48 0.30
N SER A 75 -1.39 3.33 -1.02
CA SER A 75 -0.21 3.02 -1.82
C SER A 75 -0.37 3.32 -3.30
N ILE A 76 0.77 3.53 -3.97
CA ILE A 76 0.87 3.55 -5.43
C ILE A 76 1.96 2.58 -5.85
N TRP A 77 1.61 1.68 -6.78
CA TRP A 77 2.52 0.72 -7.39
C TRP A 77 2.60 0.96 -8.89
N LYS A 78 3.78 0.80 -9.46
CA LYS A 78 4.00 1.07 -10.87
C LYS A 78 4.84 -0.02 -11.52
N SER A 79 4.38 -0.48 -12.67
CA SER A 79 5.17 -1.24 -13.64
C SER A 79 5.36 -0.44 -14.92
N LYS A 80 5.88 -1.06 -15.97
CA LYS A 80 6.04 -0.43 -17.28
C LYS A 80 4.71 -0.05 -17.93
N TYR A 81 3.66 -0.84 -17.69
CA TYR A 81 2.39 -0.77 -18.45
C TYR A 81 1.17 -0.48 -17.57
N LEU A 82 1.29 -0.65 -16.25
CA LEU A 82 0.18 -0.52 -15.32
C LEU A 82 0.61 0.25 -14.07
N SER A 83 -0.23 1.16 -13.62
CA SER A 83 -0.16 1.74 -12.29
C SER A 83 -1.34 1.27 -11.45
N ILE A 84 -1.10 0.94 -10.19
CA ILE A 84 -2.11 0.49 -9.25
C ILE A 84 -2.14 1.51 -8.12
N VAL A 85 -3.29 2.15 -7.93
CA VAL A 85 -3.51 3.14 -6.87
C VAL A 85 -4.49 2.55 -5.88
N GLN A 86 -4.12 2.51 -4.61
CA GLN A 86 -4.95 1.96 -3.54
C GLN A 86 -5.42 3.07 -2.62
N HIS A 87 -6.73 3.20 -2.44
CA HIS A 87 -7.33 4.07 -1.44
C HIS A 87 -8.09 3.24 -0.41
N LEU A 88 -7.97 3.63 0.85
CA LEU A 88 -8.60 3.02 2.00
C LEU A 88 -9.51 4.05 2.68
N ASP A 89 -10.80 3.74 2.73
CA ASP A 89 -11.79 4.50 3.50
C ASP A 89 -12.49 3.56 4.49
N GLY A 90 -12.07 3.64 5.77
CA GLY A 90 -12.48 2.69 6.79
C GLY A 90 -12.08 1.25 6.44
N ASN A 91 -13.06 0.38 6.17
CA ASN A 91 -12.86 -1.01 5.77
C ASN A 91 -13.03 -1.24 4.25
N GLN A 92 -13.27 -0.17 3.48
CA GLN A 92 -13.42 -0.25 2.04
C GLN A 92 -12.08 0.05 1.37
N LEU A 93 -11.57 -0.93 0.63
CA LEU A 93 -10.38 -0.76 -0.21
C LEU A 93 -10.82 -0.54 -1.66
N THR A 94 -10.47 0.59 -2.22
CA THR A 94 -10.65 0.89 -3.64
C THR A 94 -9.30 0.74 -4.34
N ILE A 95 -9.23 -0.13 -5.33
CA ILE A 95 -8.04 -0.37 -6.14
C ILE A 95 -8.31 0.13 -7.54
N ARG A 96 -7.61 1.18 -7.96
CA ARG A 96 -7.67 1.71 -9.31
C ARG A 96 -6.50 1.19 -10.14
N LEU A 97 -6.82 0.58 -11.27
CA LEU A 97 -5.88 0.05 -12.24
C LEU A 97 -5.82 1.01 -13.43
N VAL A 98 -4.68 1.65 -13.61
CA VAL A 98 -4.44 2.66 -14.64
C VAL A 98 -3.48 2.08 -15.68
N ALA A 99 -4.01 1.62 -16.81
CA ALA A 99 -3.23 1.06 -17.90
C ALA A 99 -2.73 2.14 -18.86
N VAL A 100 -1.59 1.89 -19.49
CA VAL A 100 -1.18 2.60 -20.70
C VAL A 100 -2.05 2.13 -21.86
N SER A 101 -2.38 3.03 -22.80
CA SER A 101 -3.15 2.71 -24.01
C SER A 101 -2.67 1.43 -24.70
N GLY A 102 -3.61 0.53 -24.99
CA GLY A 102 -3.33 -0.77 -25.61
C GLY A 102 -2.92 -1.88 -24.64
N MET A 103 -2.96 -1.62 -23.33
CA MET A 103 -2.65 -2.59 -22.26
C MET A 103 -3.89 -2.88 -21.38
N ASP A 104 -5.08 -2.84 -21.99
CA ASP A 104 -6.35 -3.06 -21.28
C ASP A 104 -6.47 -4.50 -20.78
N GLU A 105 -5.85 -5.45 -21.48
CA GLU A 105 -5.86 -6.86 -21.10
C GLU A 105 -5.05 -7.09 -19.81
N GLU A 106 -3.92 -6.43 -19.62
CA GLU A 106 -3.11 -6.51 -18.41
C GLU A 106 -3.86 -5.97 -17.20
N ALA A 107 -4.57 -4.84 -17.36
CA ALA A 107 -5.45 -4.32 -16.31
C ALA A 107 -6.59 -5.29 -16.00
N GLU A 108 -7.20 -5.92 -17.00
CA GLU A 108 -8.29 -6.86 -16.81
C GLU A 108 -7.83 -8.16 -16.13
N VAL A 109 -6.66 -8.69 -16.49
CA VAL A 109 -6.06 -9.86 -15.84
C VAL A 109 -5.73 -9.55 -14.38
N MET A 110 -5.14 -8.39 -14.11
CA MET A 110 -4.86 -7.94 -12.74
C MET A 110 -6.15 -7.78 -11.93
N ALA A 111 -7.20 -7.17 -12.52
CA ALA A 111 -8.49 -7.02 -11.88
C ALA A 111 -9.08 -8.37 -11.48
N LYS A 112 -9.19 -9.31 -12.43
CA LYS A 112 -9.70 -10.67 -12.17
C LYS A 112 -8.92 -11.39 -11.08
N TYR A 113 -7.61 -11.19 -11.03
CA TYR A 113 -6.77 -11.81 -10.01
C TYR A 113 -7.01 -11.21 -8.62
N ILE A 114 -7.15 -9.89 -8.52
CA ILE A 114 -7.51 -9.21 -7.27
C ILE A 114 -8.93 -9.62 -6.82
N GLU A 115 -9.90 -9.73 -7.74
CA GLU A 115 -11.26 -10.22 -7.46
C GLU A 115 -11.26 -11.68 -6.98
N TYR A 116 -10.37 -12.51 -7.53
CA TYR A 116 -10.19 -13.87 -7.04
C TYR A 116 -9.63 -13.86 -5.61
N LEU A 117 -8.57 -13.07 -5.35
CA LEU A 117 -7.94 -12.99 -4.04
C LEU A 117 -8.90 -12.43 -2.98
N SER A 118 -9.74 -11.45 -3.32
CA SER A 118 -10.69 -10.85 -2.37
C SER A 118 -11.73 -11.85 -1.87
N LYS A 119 -12.00 -12.94 -2.60
CA LYS A 119 -12.90 -14.01 -2.13
C LYS A 119 -12.34 -14.77 -0.93
N GLU A 120 -11.02 -14.74 -0.71
CA GLU A 120 -10.39 -15.30 0.49
C GLU A 120 -10.63 -14.44 1.74
N PHE A 121 -11.15 -13.22 1.58
CA PHE A 121 -11.36 -12.22 2.63
C PHE A 121 -12.78 -11.63 2.53
N PRO A 122 -13.84 -12.42 2.77
CA PRO A 122 -15.23 -12.02 2.54
C PRO A 122 -15.69 -10.84 3.40
N GLU A 123 -14.98 -10.52 4.48
CA GLU A 123 -15.26 -9.38 5.36
C GLU A 123 -14.81 -8.04 4.76
N LEU A 124 -13.97 -8.06 3.72
CA LEU A 124 -13.45 -6.86 3.07
C LEU A 124 -14.33 -6.40 1.91
N LYS A 125 -14.65 -5.11 1.89
CA LYS A 125 -15.30 -4.49 0.73
C LYS A 125 -14.22 -3.98 -0.23
N VAL A 126 -13.93 -4.76 -1.26
CA VAL A 126 -12.96 -4.38 -2.30
C VAL A 126 -13.70 -3.87 -3.54
N THR A 127 -13.38 -2.66 -3.98
CA THR A 127 -13.87 -2.06 -5.23
C THR A 127 -12.71 -1.94 -6.21
N ILE A 128 -12.90 -2.33 -7.47
CA ILE A 128 -11.86 -2.28 -8.49
C ILE A 128 -12.31 -1.39 -9.65
N GLU A 129 -11.54 -0.34 -9.88
CA GLU A 129 -11.76 0.62 -10.95
C GLU A 129 -10.71 0.41 -12.06
N ARG A 130 -11.14 0.52 -13.33
CA ARG A 130 -10.28 0.33 -14.50
C ARG A 130 -10.26 1.64 -15.28
N GLU A 131 -9.08 2.13 -15.60
CA GLU A 131 -8.87 3.36 -16.34
C GLU A 131 -7.75 3.17 -17.36
N THR A 132 -7.94 3.72 -18.56
CA THR A 132 -6.94 3.68 -19.62
C THR A 132 -6.46 5.10 -19.89
N THR A 133 -5.15 5.31 -19.79
CA THR A 133 -4.52 6.59 -20.12
C THR A 133 -4.04 6.58 -21.56
N ILE A 134 -4.30 7.66 -22.28
CA ILE A 134 -3.78 7.86 -23.63
C ILE A 134 -2.27 8.10 -23.52
N ASP A 135 -1.46 7.25 -24.16
CA ASP A 135 -0.02 7.51 -24.28
C ASP A 135 0.18 8.66 -25.28
N LEU A 136 0.59 9.83 -24.79
CA LEU A 136 0.82 11.04 -25.59
C LEU A 136 2.25 11.11 -26.16
N ARG A 137 2.93 9.95 -26.30
CA ARG A 137 4.28 9.85 -26.86
C ARG A 137 4.33 10.05 -28.37
#